data_AF-A0AAN9Z1B9-F1
#
_entry.id   AF-A0AAN9Z1B9-F1
#
_cell.length_a   1.000
_cell.length_b   1.000
_cell.length_c   1.000
_cell.angle_alpha   90.00
_cell.angle_beta   90.00
_cell.angle_gamma   90.00
#
_symmetry.space_group_name_H-M   'P 1'
#
loop_
_entity.id
_entity.type
_entity.pdbx_description
1 polymer ?
#
loop_
_entity_poly.entity_id
_entity_poly.type
_entity_poly.pdbx_seq_one_letter_code
_entity_poly.pdbx_strand_id
1 'polypeptide(L)'
;MGRTIPLESNSDRVGLIGFIARNILSDPYLVDQYAYTGETNMFKPGFEEAMKKHILKKFLLLVFFLDYAKENKLIFHNPGLFCKNAQYKESRDLFLAFARELLSGIGDITKHLRNLGYIVKHKQTYLDEFNYAVRHLGSDLRDGVRLNMKKT
;
A
#
# COMPACT_ATOMS: atom_id res chain seq x y z
N MET A 1 -5.34 -20.02 -4.59
CA MET A 1 -6.58 -19.70 -5.31
C MET A 1 -6.64 -18.19 -5.51
N GLY A 2 -6.57 -17.70 -6.75
CA GLY A 2 -6.81 -16.28 -7.06
C GLY A 2 -8.30 -15.94 -6.91
N ARG A 3 -8.62 -14.72 -6.47
CA ARG A 3 -10.00 -14.20 -6.42
C ARG A 3 -10.11 -13.06 -7.44
N THR A 4 -11.14 -13.09 -8.27
CA THR A 4 -11.41 -12.06 -9.28
C THR A 4 -12.17 -10.90 -8.64
N ILE A 5 -11.77 -9.67 -8.96
CA ILE A 5 -12.52 -8.46 -8.62
C ILE A 5 -13.17 -7.98 -9.92
N PRO A 6 -14.50 -7.98 -10.04
CA PRO A 6 -15.16 -7.35 -11.18
C PRO A 6 -14.92 -5.84 -11.06
N LEU A 7 -14.14 -5.30 -11.99
CA LEU A 7 -13.86 -3.87 -12.09
C LEU A 7 -14.80 -3.30 -13.17
N GLU A 8 -15.88 -2.64 -12.75
CA GLU A 8 -16.71 -1.83 -13.63
C GLU A 8 -16.43 -0.34 -13.37
N SER A 9 -16.07 0.41 -14.42
CA SER A 9 -15.41 1.74 -14.45
C SER A 9 -15.85 2.83 -13.45
N ASN A 10 -17.02 2.74 -12.81
CA ASN A 10 -17.49 3.68 -11.78
C ASN A 10 -17.60 3.09 -10.36
N SER A 11 -17.43 1.78 -10.22
CA SER A 11 -17.47 1.02 -8.97
C SER A 11 -16.10 0.49 -8.52
N ASP A 12 -15.07 0.61 -9.37
CA ASP A 12 -13.72 0.04 -9.17
C ASP A 12 -13.12 0.38 -7.80
N ARG A 13 -13.23 1.64 -7.40
CA ARG A 13 -12.71 2.10 -6.11
C ARG A 13 -13.48 1.46 -4.94
N VAL A 14 -14.80 1.35 -5.05
CA VAL A 14 -15.65 0.72 -4.02
C VAL A 14 -15.38 -0.78 -3.94
N GLY A 15 -15.26 -1.44 -5.10
CA GLY A 15 -14.90 -2.85 -5.20
C GLY A 15 -13.52 -3.14 -4.60
N LEU A 16 -12.53 -2.30 -4.91
CA LEU A 16 -11.17 -2.43 -4.38
C LEU A 16 -11.14 -2.19 -2.86
N ILE A 17 -11.82 -1.15 -2.36
CA ILE A 17 -11.93 -0.89 -0.91
C ILE A 17 -12.59 -2.09 -0.22
N GLY A 18 -13.70 -2.59 -0.76
CA GLY A 18 -14.40 -3.75 -0.23
C GLY A 18 -13.55 -5.02 -0.27
N PHE A 19 -12.71 -5.18 -1.30
CA PHE A 19 -11.78 -6.30 -1.40
C PHE A 19 -10.67 -6.21 -0.36
N ILE A 20 -10.04 -5.04 -0.21
CA ILE A 20 -8.99 -4.79 0.79
C ILE A 20 -9.54 -5.04 2.19
N ALA A 21 -10.71 -4.47 2.51
CA ALA A 21 -11.35 -4.67 3.82
C ALA A 21 -11.60 -6.16 4.11
N ARG A 22 -12.12 -6.92 3.13
CA ARG A 22 -12.46 -8.33 3.32
C ARG A 22 -11.29 -9.30 3.27
N ASN A 23 -10.20 -8.99 2.56
CA ASN A 23 -9.14 -9.97 2.27
C ASN A 23 -7.75 -9.58 2.80
N ILE A 24 -7.52 -8.29 3.05
CA ILE A 24 -6.26 -7.76 3.59
C ILE A 24 -6.43 -7.44 5.06
N LEU A 25 -7.49 -6.70 5.42
CA LEU A 25 -7.79 -6.32 6.80
C LEU A 25 -8.63 -7.38 7.55
N SER A 26 -9.14 -8.37 6.83
CA SER A 26 -9.90 -9.49 7.37
C SER A 26 -9.57 -10.78 6.63
N ASP A 27 -10.03 -11.91 7.16
CA ASP A 27 -10.02 -13.20 6.49
C ASP A 27 -11.30 -13.97 6.85
N PRO A 28 -12.23 -14.18 5.89
CA PRO A 28 -13.46 -14.94 6.14
C PRO A 28 -13.20 -16.35 6.69
N TYR A 29 -12.07 -16.97 6.32
CA TYR A 29 -11.72 -18.30 6.81
C TYR A 29 -11.30 -18.27 8.30
N LEU A 30 -10.47 -17.29 8.70
CA LEU A 30 -10.12 -17.12 10.11
C LEU A 30 -11.35 -16.73 10.95
N VAL A 31 -12.23 -15.88 10.40
CA VAL A 31 -13.48 -15.50 11.06
C VAL A 31 -14.33 -16.74 11.33
N ASP A 32 -14.54 -17.60 10.32
CA ASP A 32 -15.34 -18.83 10.46
C ASP A 32 -14.69 -19.84 11.42
N GLN A 33 -13.39 -20.07 11.31
CA GLN A 33 -12.64 -21.02 12.15
C GLN A 33 -12.73 -20.66 13.65
N TYR A 34 -12.67 -19.37 13.96
CA TYR A 34 -12.66 -18.87 15.34
C TYR A 34 -14.04 -18.45 15.84
N ALA A 35 -15.07 -18.39 15.00
CA ALA A 35 -16.43 -18.11 15.46
C ALA A 35 -16.95 -19.20 16.40
N TYR A 36 -17.75 -18.81 17.39
CA TYR A 36 -18.59 -19.75 18.13
C TYR A 36 -19.86 -20.05 17.33
N THR A 37 -20.29 -21.30 17.36
CA THR A 37 -21.50 -21.75 16.65
C THR A 37 -22.73 -21.01 17.19
N GLY A 38 -23.34 -20.16 16.36
CA GLY A 38 -24.61 -19.49 16.67
C GLY A 38 -24.50 -18.12 17.35
N GLU A 39 -23.30 -17.63 17.66
CA GLU A 39 -23.11 -16.30 18.28
C GLU A 39 -22.33 -15.36 17.35
N THR A 40 -22.98 -14.26 16.96
CA THR A 40 -22.34 -13.19 16.21
C THR A 40 -21.40 -12.38 17.11
N ASN A 41 -20.18 -12.11 16.64
CA ASN A 41 -19.14 -11.31 17.31
C ASN A 41 -18.45 -11.92 18.55
N MET A 42 -18.66 -13.21 18.82
CA MET A 42 -17.85 -13.93 19.81
C MET A 42 -16.85 -14.84 19.12
N PHE A 43 -15.57 -14.69 19.47
CA PHE A 43 -14.47 -15.45 18.88
C PHE A 43 -13.69 -16.23 19.94
N LYS A 44 -13.21 -17.40 19.54
CA LYS A 44 -12.34 -18.26 20.36
C LYS A 44 -11.05 -17.50 20.75
N PRO A 45 -10.45 -17.82 21.91
CA PRO A 45 -9.16 -17.27 22.30
C PRO A 45 -8.10 -17.45 21.21
N GLY A 46 -7.29 -16.42 21.00
CA GLY A 46 -6.25 -16.41 19.96
C GLY A 46 -6.69 -15.90 18.58
N PHE A 47 -7.98 -15.61 18.38
CA PHE A 47 -8.47 -14.98 17.14
C PHE A 47 -7.77 -13.64 16.87
N GLU A 48 -7.66 -12.79 17.89
CA GLU A 48 -7.05 -11.47 17.75
C GLU A 48 -5.59 -11.56 17.25
N GLU A 49 -4.79 -12.46 17.84
CA GLU A 49 -3.40 -12.67 17.44
C GLU A 49 -3.29 -13.29 16.04
N ALA A 50 -4.15 -14.25 15.71
CA ALA A 50 -4.21 -14.82 14.37
C ALA A 50 -4.58 -13.75 13.31
N MET A 51 -5.54 -12.88 13.63
CA MET A 51 -5.95 -11.78 12.78
C MET A 51 -4.84 -10.74 12.62
N LYS A 52 -4.20 -10.28 13.71
CA LYS A 52 -3.05 -9.37 13.64
C LYS A 52 -1.95 -9.94 12.75
N LYS A 53 -1.62 -11.22 12.90
CA LYS A 53 -0.61 -11.90 12.05
C LYS A 53 -1.01 -11.93 10.58
N HIS A 54 -2.28 -12.21 10.28
CA HIS A 54 -2.80 -12.18 8.91
C HIS A 54 -2.70 -10.79 8.30
N ILE A 55 -3.25 -9.77 8.98
CA ILE A 55 -3.27 -8.39 8.50
C ILE A 55 -1.84 -7.91 8.28
N LEU A 56 -0.93 -8.15 9.24
CA LEU A 56 0.48 -7.83 9.11
C LEU A 56 1.09 -8.44 7.85
N LYS A 57 0.93 -9.75 7.67
CA LYS A 57 1.49 -10.47 6.52
C LYS A 57 0.95 -9.91 5.20
N LYS A 58 -0.36 -9.70 5.10
CA LYS A 58 -1.01 -9.18 3.88
C LYS A 58 -0.59 -7.76 3.57
N PHE A 59 -0.49 -6.92 4.59
CA PHE A 59 -0.03 -5.55 4.45
C PHE A 59 1.42 -5.48 3.97
N LEU A 60 2.33 -6.24 4.61
CA LEU A 60 3.73 -6.32 4.20
C LEU A 60 3.87 -6.79 2.76
N LEU A 61 3.12 -7.83 2.36
CA LEU A 61 3.11 -8.33 0.98
C LEU A 61 2.58 -7.30 -0.02
N LEU A 62 1.53 -6.56 0.34
CA LEU A 62 0.98 -5.52 -0.53
C LEU A 62 2.00 -4.41 -0.78
N VAL A 63 2.59 -3.87 0.28
CA VAL A 63 3.59 -2.79 0.14
C VAL A 63 4.83 -3.30 -0.59
N PHE A 64 5.31 -4.51 -0.27
CA PHE A 64 6.41 -5.17 -1.00
C PHE A 64 6.12 -5.30 -2.49
N PHE A 65 4.93 -5.78 -2.83
CA PHE A 65 4.50 -5.95 -4.22
C PHE A 65 4.49 -4.60 -4.96
N LEU A 66 3.96 -3.55 -4.34
CA LEU A 66 3.91 -2.22 -4.93
C LEU A 66 5.30 -1.62 -5.11
N ASP A 67 6.16 -1.71 -4.09
CA ASP A 67 7.56 -1.25 -4.16
C ASP A 67 8.30 -1.99 -5.28
N TYR A 68 8.15 -3.31 -5.38
CA TYR A 68 8.76 -4.11 -6.44
C TYR A 68 8.22 -3.74 -7.82
N ALA A 69 6.90 -3.59 -7.96
CA ALA A 69 6.27 -3.20 -9.22
C ALA A 69 6.73 -1.81 -9.69
N LYS A 70 6.92 -0.88 -8.74
CA LYS A 70 7.43 0.46 -9.00
C LYS A 70 8.91 0.43 -9.42
N GLU A 71 9.76 -0.31 -8.71
CA GLU A 71 11.19 -0.44 -9.02
C GLU A 71 11.41 -1.06 -10.41
N ASN A 72 10.59 -2.05 -10.77
CA ASN A 72 10.68 -2.75 -12.04
C ASN A 72 9.82 -2.12 -13.16
N LYS A 73 9.21 -0.95 -12.93
CA LYS A 73 8.35 -0.22 -13.88
C LYS A 73 7.23 -1.10 -14.48
N LEU A 74 6.66 -2.01 -13.69
CA LEU A 74 5.61 -2.93 -14.12
C LEU A 74 4.25 -2.23 -14.30
N ILE A 75 4.08 -1.04 -13.72
CA ILE A 75 2.86 -0.25 -13.81
C ILE A 75 2.97 0.70 -15.00
N PHE A 76 2.01 0.63 -15.92
CA PHE A 76 1.96 1.49 -17.10
C PHE A 76 2.00 2.98 -16.70
N HIS A 77 2.80 3.76 -17.43
CA HIS A 77 3.14 5.17 -17.12
C HIS A 77 3.84 5.44 -15.78
N ASN A 78 4.20 4.39 -15.03
CA ASN A 78 4.95 4.50 -13.79
C ASN A 78 4.38 5.56 -12.81
N PRO A 79 3.08 5.52 -12.45
CA PRO A 79 2.47 6.50 -11.56
C PRO A 79 3.11 6.49 -10.17
N GLY A 80 2.99 7.58 -9.43
CA GLY A 80 3.31 7.60 -8.00
C GLY A 80 2.49 6.57 -7.22
N LEU A 81 3.07 5.92 -6.22
CA LEU A 81 2.33 4.98 -5.36
C LEU A 81 1.49 5.71 -4.31
N PHE A 82 1.82 6.97 -4.01
CA PHE A 82 1.10 7.78 -3.03
C PHE A 82 0.31 8.90 -3.72
N CYS A 83 -0.89 9.17 -3.22
CA CYS A 83 -1.65 10.35 -3.65
C CYS A 83 -0.91 11.64 -3.28
N LYS A 84 -1.11 12.72 -4.05
CA LYS A 84 -0.45 14.02 -3.79
C LYS A 84 -0.78 14.61 -2.41
N ASN A 85 -1.96 14.32 -1.89
CA ASN A 85 -2.41 14.72 -0.55
C ASN A 85 -2.23 13.62 0.51
N ALA A 86 -1.50 12.52 0.21
CA ALA A 86 -1.25 11.47 1.18
C ALA A 86 -0.36 12.00 2.32
N GLN A 87 -0.67 11.58 3.55
CA GLN A 87 0.12 11.90 4.74
C GLN A 87 1.54 11.34 4.68
N TYR A 88 1.69 10.16 4.08
CA TYR A 88 2.97 9.48 3.90
C TYR A 88 3.38 9.50 2.43
N LYS A 89 4.68 9.67 2.19
CA LYS A 89 5.30 9.70 0.85
C LYS A 89 6.39 8.65 0.66
N GLU A 90 6.65 7.86 1.69
CA GLU A 90 7.63 6.79 1.67
C GLU A 90 7.06 5.53 2.33
N SER A 91 7.34 4.38 1.72
CA SER A 91 6.86 3.09 2.21
C SER A 91 7.41 2.78 3.61
N ARG A 92 8.58 3.34 3.95
CA ARG A 92 9.20 3.25 5.29
C ARG A 92 8.31 3.86 6.37
N ASP A 93 7.88 5.10 6.20
CA ASP A 93 7.02 5.79 7.18
C ASP A 93 5.68 5.09 7.34
N LEU A 94 5.15 4.56 6.23
CA LEU A 94 3.92 3.79 6.25
C LEU A 94 4.07 2.51 7.10
N PHE A 95 5.19 1.77 6.96
CA PHE A 95 5.46 0.61 7.81
C PHE A 95 5.61 0.97 9.28
N LEU A 96 6.29 2.08 9.59
CA LEU A 96 6.48 2.52 10.98
C LEU A 96 5.17 2.96 11.64
N ALA A 97 4.31 3.65 10.90
CA ALA A 97 2.98 4.02 11.37
C ALA A 97 2.13 2.77 11.62
N PHE A 98 2.09 1.86 10.65
CA PHE A 98 1.31 0.63 10.74
C PHE A 98 1.78 -0.31 11.87
N ALA A 99 3.10 -0.49 12.03
CA ALA A 99 3.65 -1.31 13.11
C ALA A 99 3.33 -0.72 14.49
N ARG A 100 3.28 0.60 14.63
CA ARG A 100 2.91 1.25 15.90
C ARG A 100 1.47 0.96 16.30
N GLU A 101 0.56 0.91 15.33
CA GLU A 101 -0.86 0.65 15.56
C GLU A 101 -1.13 -0.84 15.80
N LEU A 102 -0.53 -1.72 15.00
CA LEU A 102 -0.85 -3.15 15.02
C LEU A 102 0.03 -3.97 15.98
N LEU A 103 1.27 -3.54 16.21
CA LEU A 103 2.32 -4.29 16.89
C LEU A 103 2.94 -3.44 18.00
N SER A 104 2.19 -3.23 19.07
CA SER A 104 2.70 -2.56 20.27
C SER A 104 4.03 -3.22 20.71
N GLY A 105 5.13 -2.48 20.64
CA GLY A 105 6.44 -2.92 21.17
C GLY A 105 7.46 -3.49 20.17
N ILE A 106 7.18 -3.60 18.86
CA ILE A 106 8.16 -4.10 17.88
C ILE A 106 9.31 -3.11 17.57
N GLY A 107 9.13 -1.82 17.83
CA GLY A 107 10.14 -0.80 17.50
C GLY A 107 10.25 -0.57 15.99
N ASP A 108 11.48 -0.48 15.46
CA ASP A 108 11.70 -0.23 14.03
C ASP A 108 11.57 -1.53 13.19
N ILE A 109 10.35 -1.77 12.69
CA ILE A 109 10.03 -2.92 11.82
C ILE A 109 10.91 -3.02 10.57
N THR A 110 11.45 -1.90 10.07
CA THR A 110 12.29 -1.94 8.86
C THR A 110 13.63 -2.62 9.07
N LYS A 111 14.14 -2.64 10.31
CA LYS A 111 15.34 -3.42 10.66
C LYS A 111 15.07 -4.92 10.53
N HIS A 112 13.90 -5.36 10.98
CA HIS A 112 13.47 -6.74 10.82
C HIS A 112 13.30 -7.11 9.33
N LEU A 113 12.68 -6.23 8.54
CA LEU A 113 12.55 -6.43 7.09
C LEU A 113 13.91 -6.51 6.39
N ARG A 114 14.87 -5.68 6.79
CA ARG A 114 16.24 -5.72 6.27
C ARG A 114 16.92 -7.07 6.55
N ASN A 115 16.75 -7.60 7.76
CA ASN A 115 17.28 -8.92 8.12
C ASN A 115 16.65 -10.05 7.30
N LEU A 116 15.41 -9.85 6.82
CA LEU A 116 14.72 -10.75 5.90
C LEU A 116 15.08 -10.50 4.41
N GLY A 117 16.05 -9.62 4.13
CA GLY A 117 16.50 -9.30 2.77
C GLY A 117 15.64 -8.27 2.05
N TYR A 118 14.62 -7.69 2.70
CA TYR A 118 13.81 -6.63 2.10
C TYR A 118 14.25 -5.25 2.59
N ILE A 119 14.82 -4.47 1.68
CA ILE A 119 15.11 -3.05 1.91
C ILE A 119 13.97 -2.26 1.29
N VAL A 120 13.28 -1.50 2.13
CA VAL A 120 12.21 -0.58 1.70
C VAL A 120 12.85 0.56 0.93
N LYS A 121 12.48 0.73 -0.35
CA LYS A 121 13.17 1.65 -1.27
C LYS A 121 12.30 2.80 -1.73
N HIS A 122 10.98 2.62 -1.80
CA HIS A 122 10.14 3.63 -2.44
C HIS A 122 10.00 4.89 -1.59
N LYS A 123 10.42 6.01 -2.17
CA LYS A 123 10.21 7.36 -1.68
C LYS A 123 9.74 8.22 -2.85
N GLN A 124 8.54 8.78 -2.72
CA GLN A 124 7.96 9.68 -3.70
C GLN A 124 8.49 11.10 -3.45
N THR A 125 9.15 11.65 -4.46
CA THR A 125 9.73 13.00 -4.41
C THR A 125 8.76 14.03 -4.97
N TYR A 126 9.02 15.32 -4.71
CA TYR A 126 8.24 16.40 -5.31
C TYR A 126 8.26 16.37 -6.85
N LEU A 127 9.38 15.93 -7.44
CA LEU A 127 9.52 15.79 -8.89
C LEU A 127 8.62 14.69 -9.47
N ASP A 128 8.35 13.62 -8.71
CA ASP A 128 7.43 12.55 -9.12
C ASP A 128 5.96 13.02 -9.14
N GLU A 129 5.64 14.07 -8.37
CA GLU A 129 4.28 14.65 -8.28
C GLU A 129 4.09 15.87 -9.19
N PHE A 130 5.18 16.41 -9.71
CA PHE A 130 5.17 17.63 -10.50
C PHE A 130 4.42 17.41 -11.82
N ASN A 131 3.49 18.32 -12.13
CA ASN A 131 2.76 18.26 -13.37
C ASN A 131 3.59 18.91 -14.49
N TYR A 132 4.31 18.09 -15.25
CA TYR A 132 5.11 18.55 -16.40
C TYR A 132 4.26 18.93 -17.62
N ALA A 133 2.92 18.81 -17.58
CA ALA A 133 2.08 19.28 -18.66
C ALA A 133 2.28 20.79 -18.86
N VAL A 134 2.78 21.15 -20.04
CA VAL A 134 2.93 22.54 -20.46
C VAL A 134 1.55 23.04 -20.88
N ARG A 135 1.00 23.97 -20.10
CA ARG A 135 -0.30 24.61 -20.38
C ARG A 135 -0.12 26.01 -20.98
N HIS A 136 0.97 26.70 -20.62
CA HIS A 136 1.31 28.02 -21.11
C HIS A 136 2.82 28.14 -21.41
N LEU A 137 3.16 28.08 -22.70
CA LEU A 137 4.54 28.03 -23.21
C LEU A 137 5.47 29.13 -22.63
N GLY A 138 4.95 30.33 -22.37
CA GLY A 138 5.74 31.48 -21.91
C GLY A 138 6.05 31.52 -20.41
N SER A 139 5.22 30.90 -19.56
CA SER A 139 5.43 30.84 -18.10
C SER A 139 6.08 29.53 -17.66
N ASP A 140 5.76 28.43 -18.35
CA ASP A 140 6.17 27.08 -17.99
C ASP A 140 7.62 26.75 -18.37
N LEU A 141 8.25 27.50 -19.27
CA LEU A 141 9.63 27.27 -19.70
C LEU A 141 10.67 28.13 -18.94
N ARG A 142 10.22 29.00 -18.03
CA ARG A 142 11.10 29.87 -17.22
C ARG A 142 11.70 29.17 -16.00
N ASP A 143 11.07 28.11 -15.50
CA ASP A 143 11.48 27.44 -14.26
C ASP A 143 12.61 26.41 -14.46
N GLY A 144 12.97 26.08 -15.70
CA GLY A 144 14.06 25.14 -16.05
C GLY A 144 13.82 23.68 -15.67
N VAL A 145 12.92 23.40 -14.73
CA VAL A 145 12.54 22.05 -14.26
C VAL A 145 11.83 21.26 -15.35
N ARG A 146 11.02 21.93 -16.19
CA ARG A 146 10.29 21.29 -17.29
C ARG A 146 11.12 21.01 -18.54
N LEU A 147 12.28 21.64 -18.69
CA LEU A 147 13.15 21.51 -19.86
C LEU A 147 14.06 20.26 -19.80
N ASN A 148 14.37 19.76 -18.61
CA ASN A 148 15.38 18.72 -18.41
C ASN A 148 14.86 17.27 -18.46
N MET A 149 13.53 17.04 -18.61
CA MET A 149 12.95 15.69 -18.64
C MET A 149 12.39 15.25 -20.00
N LYS A 150 12.93 15.77 -21.11
CA LYS A 150 12.86 15.11 -22.43
C LYS A 150 14.20 14.50 -22.78
N LYS A 151 14.55 13.36 -22.17
CA LYS A 151 15.47 12.41 -22.80
C LYS A 151 15.26 10.99 -22.29
N THR A 152 14.65 10.20 -23.19
CA THR A 152 14.60 8.73 -23.29
C THR A 152 13.55 8.01 -22.46
#